data_AF-A0A815WJL7-F1
#
_entry.id   AF-A0A815WJL7-F1
#
_cell.length_a   1.000
_cell.length_b   1.000
_cell.length_c   1.000
_cell.angle_alpha   90.00
_cell.angle_beta   90.00
_cell.angle_gamma   90.00
#
_symmetry.space_group_name_H-M   'P 1'
#
loop_
_entity.id
_entity.type
_entity.pdbx_description
1 polymer ?
#
loop_
_entity_poly.entity_id
_entity_poly.type
_entity_poly.pdbx_seq_one_letter_code
_entity_poly.pdbx_strand_id
1 'polypeptide(L)'
;MTPYLFNQIWNLPKLAYLNLEIYNISDAIFSQLKTISLTLESLCIQNDIPHPLRDIADLYQKAPNLRVLSMNINLKNEYEKFPVVVTSIMTSKLDFCGELRALHKLFQNLPNLCHLTIDMQDHYLTGHEWKQITIDHLPKLKQLRFKMFIAPLYDTIIEEEIDELLNTFRTQFWLDEHHWYVRCDWNPIAGSGTFGYLYTLPYAFRLFTGIAKGLRRPKWTCPDDEKYCLFNRVHNLDCMES
;
A
#
# COMPACT_ATOMS: atom_id res chain seq x y z
N MET A 1 19.55 -14.47 -0.06
CA MET A 1 19.21 -15.83 -0.54
C MET A 1 19.82 -16.03 -1.92
N THR A 2 20.37 -17.20 -2.26
CA THR A 2 20.98 -17.38 -3.59
C THR A 2 19.90 -17.56 -4.68
N PRO A 3 20.13 -17.09 -5.91
CA PRO A 3 19.22 -17.32 -7.05
C PRO A 3 18.94 -18.82 -7.30
N TYR A 4 19.89 -19.69 -6.94
CA TYR A 4 19.73 -21.14 -7.04
C TYR A 4 18.63 -21.67 -6.12
N LEU A 5 18.68 -21.31 -4.82
CA LEU A 5 17.66 -21.74 -3.86
C LEU A 5 16.29 -21.19 -4.25
N PHE A 6 16.25 -19.94 -4.72
CA PHE A 6 15.00 -19.33 -5.16
C PHE A 6 14.35 -20.08 -6.32
N ASN A 7 15.14 -20.47 -7.32
CA ASN A 7 14.67 -21.31 -8.43
C ASN A 7 14.14 -22.68 -7.96
N GLN A 8 14.75 -23.30 -6.95
CA GLN A 8 14.26 -24.57 -6.41
C GLN A 8 12.91 -24.42 -5.73
N ILE A 9 12.74 -23.38 -4.91
CA ILE A 9 11.47 -23.06 -4.27
C ILE A 9 10.41 -22.76 -5.34
N TRP A 10 10.73 -21.91 -6.31
CA TRP A 10 9.81 -21.50 -7.37
C TRP A 10 9.30 -22.66 -8.24
N ASN A 11 10.08 -23.73 -8.35
CA ASN A 11 9.75 -24.92 -9.14
C ASN A 11 8.97 -26.00 -8.37
N LEU A 12 8.58 -25.74 -7.11
CA LEU A 12 7.81 -26.70 -6.33
C LEU A 12 6.41 -26.90 -6.95
N PRO A 13 6.00 -28.15 -7.29
CA PRO A 13 4.82 -28.42 -8.13
C PRO A 13 3.46 -28.15 -7.46
N LYS A 14 3.45 -27.78 -6.18
CA LYS A 14 2.23 -27.49 -5.40
C LYS A 14 2.37 -26.20 -4.59
N LEU A 15 3.30 -25.33 -4.98
CA LEU A 15 3.55 -24.09 -4.26
C LEU A 15 2.46 -23.06 -4.58
N ALA A 16 1.38 -23.10 -3.82
CA ALA A 16 0.30 -22.12 -3.93
C ALA A 16 0.57 -20.83 -3.14
N TYR A 17 1.29 -20.94 -2.02
CA TYR A 17 1.55 -19.84 -1.11
C TYR A 17 3.04 -19.78 -0.79
N LEU A 18 3.61 -18.60 -0.93
CA LEU A 18 5.01 -18.35 -0.59
C LEU A 18 5.13 -17.07 0.25
N ASN A 19 5.64 -17.22 1.47
CA ASN A 19 6.02 -16.10 2.33
C ASN A 19 7.54 -16.12 2.53
N LEU A 20 8.17 -14.99 2.28
CA LEU A 20 9.61 -14.85 2.27
C LEU A 20 10.01 -13.65 3.12
N GLU A 21 10.84 -13.90 4.11
CA GLU A 21 11.52 -12.86 4.87
C GLU A 21 12.99 -12.85 4.43
N ILE A 22 13.39 -11.84 3.64
CA ILE A 22 14.70 -11.83 3.01
C ILE A 22 15.35 -10.46 3.16
N TYR A 23 16.42 -10.40 3.95
CA TYR A 23 17.14 -9.15 4.22
C TYR A 23 18.13 -8.75 3.10
N ASN A 24 18.37 -9.63 2.12
CA ASN A 24 19.33 -9.37 1.03
C ASN A 24 18.91 -10.13 -0.23
N ILE A 25 18.06 -9.48 -1.03
CA ILE A 25 17.67 -9.89 -2.37
C ILE A 25 18.47 -9.03 -3.35
N SER A 26 19.13 -9.67 -4.32
CA SER A 26 19.76 -8.92 -5.42
C SER A 26 18.70 -8.21 -6.24
N ASP A 27 19.00 -7.02 -6.73
CA ASP A 27 18.20 -6.37 -7.78
C ASP A 27 17.94 -7.38 -8.92
N ALA A 28 16.70 -7.39 -9.42
CA ALA A 28 16.25 -8.24 -10.51
C ALA A 28 16.23 -9.76 -10.23
N ILE A 29 15.86 -10.19 -9.00
CA ILE A 29 15.79 -11.62 -8.65
C ILE A 29 14.81 -12.41 -9.54
N PHE A 30 13.70 -11.80 -9.96
CA PHE A 30 12.70 -12.49 -10.76
C PHE A 30 13.15 -12.66 -12.21
N SER A 31 13.96 -11.73 -12.73
CA SER A 31 14.60 -11.87 -14.05
C SER A 31 15.52 -13.10 -14.13
N GLN A 32 16.08 -13.52 -12.99
CA GLN A 32 17.00 -14.66 -12.88
C GLN A 32 16.28 -16.01 -12.71
N LEU A 33 14.95 -16.00 -12.55
CA LEU A 33 14.17 -17.23 -12.47
C LEU A 33 14.12 -17.94 -13.83
N LYS A 34 14.48 -19.23 -13.84
CA LYS A 34 14.50 -20.08 -15.03
C LYS A 34 13.16 -20.76 -15.29
N THR A 35 12.31 -20.87 -14.27
CA THR A 35 11.02 -21.55 -14.35
C THR A 35 9.86 -20.59 -14.17
N ILE A 36 8.70 -20.97 -14.67
CA ILE A 36 7.43 -20.28 -14.45
C ILE A 36 6.65 -21.11 -13.43
N SER A 37 6.20 -20.50 -12.34
CA SER A 37 5.30 -21.13 -11.40
C SER A 37 3.86 -20.93 -11.85
N LEU A 38 3.21 -22.03 -12.27
CA LEU A 38 1.79 -22.03 -12.62
C LEU A 38 0.90 -22.30 -11.40
N THR A 39 1.48 -22.66 -10.25
CA THR A 39 0.72 -22.99 -9.04
C THR A 39 0.70 -21.87 -8.02
N LEU A 40 1.62 -20.90 -8.11
CA LEU A 40 1.71 -19.81 -7.14
C LEU A 40 0.55 -18.83 -7.30
N GLU A 41 -0.27 -18.74 -6.25
CA GLU A 41 -1.43 -17.86 -6.17
C GLU A 41 -1.20 -16.70 -5.19
N SER A 42 -0.34 -16.88 -4.19
CA SER A 42 -0.07 -15.87 -3.17
C SER A 42 1.43 -15.74 -2.87
N LEU A 43 1.94 -14.51 -2.94
CA LEU A 43 3.32 -14.17 -2.66
C LEU A 43 3.40 -13.02 -1.65
N CYS A 44 4.10 -13.24 -0.56
CA CYS A 44 4.48 -12.22 0.40
C CYS A 44 6.01 -12.16 0.51
N ILE A 45 6.57 -10.98 0.27
CA ILE A 45 7.99 -10.69 0.44
C ILE A 45 8.11 -9.57 1.46
N GLN A 46 8.73 -9.89 2.57
CA GLN A 46 9.12 -8.96 3.61
C GLN A 46 10.62 -8.72 3.45
N ASN A 47 10.97 -7.56 2.93
CA ASN A 47 12.35 -7.14 2.75
C ASN A 47 12.48 -5.62 2.89
N ASP A 48 13.62 -5.15 3.38
CA ASP A 48 13.86 -3.71 3.46
C ASP A 48 14.30 -3.10 2.11
N ILE A 49 14.62 -3.96 1.13
CA ILE A 49 15.08 -3.56 -0.20
C ILE A 49 13.89 -3.49 -1.14
N PRO A 50 13.46 -2.29 -1.55
CA PRO A 50 12.24 -2.17 -2.32
C PRO A 50 12.51 -2.41 -3.81
N HIS A 51 11.62 -3.15 -4.48
CA HIS A 51 11.86 -3.66 -5.83
C HIS A 51 11.57 -2.64 -6.93
N PRO A 52 12.41 -2.56 -7.98
CA PRO A 52 12.16 -1.68 -9.13
C PRO A 52 10.97 -2.19 -9.95
N LEU A 53 10.42 -1.31 -10.78
CA LEU A 53 9.21 -1.57 -11.55
C LEU A 53 9.35 -2.76 -12.50
N ARG A 54 10.55 -2.91 -13.09
CA ARG A 54 10.89 -3.99 -14.01
C ARG A 54 10.88 -5.36 -13.34
N ASP A 55 11.37 -5.47 -12.11
CA ASP A 55 11.42 -6.74 -11.39
C ASP A 55 10.00 -7.23 -11.05
N ILE A 56 9.08 -6.30 -10.78
CA ILE A 56 7.65 -6.59 -10.62
C ILE A 56 7.04 -7.11 -11.93
N ALA A 57 7.40 -6.53 -13.07
CA ALA A 57 6.93 -7.03 -14.37
C ALA A 57 7.44 -8.46 -14.65
N ASP A 58 8.72 -8.73 -14.34
CA ASP A 58 9.31 -10.06 -14.47
C ASP A 58 8.62 -11.08 -13.54
N LEU A 59 8.30 -10.69 -12.30
CA LEU A 59 7.53 -11.50 -11.37
C LEU A 59 6.21 -12.00 -12.00
N TYR A 60 5.44 -11.09 -12.62
CA TYR A 60 4.15 -11.48 -13.21
C TYR A 60 4.28 -12.40 -14.43
N GLN A 61 5.39 -12.33 -15.15
CA GLN A 61 5.70 -13.32 -16.20
C GLN A 61 6.07 -14.68 -15.61
N LYS A 62 6.71 -14.70 -14.42
CA LYS A 62 7.15 -15.92 -13.74
C LYS A 62 6.10 -16.54 -12.82
N ALA A 63 5.01 -15.84 -12.52
CA ALA A 63 3.87 -16.32 -11.75
C ALA A 63 2.55 -15.76 -12.32
N PRO A 64 2.11 -16.21 -13.51
CA PRO A 64 0.94 -15.65 -14.19
C PRO A 64 -0.37 -15.85 -13.42
N ASN A 65 -0.46 -16.87 -12.57
CA ASN A 65 -1.63 -17.16 -11.74
C ASN A 65 -1.61 -16.47 -10.38
N LEU A 66 -0.66 -15.56 -10.14
CA LEU A 66 -0.57 -14.82 -8.88
C LEU A 66 -1.78 -13.91 -8.69
N ARG A 67 -2.49 -14.09 -7.57
CA ARG A 67 -3.71 -13.34 -7.22
C ARG A 67 -3.50 -12.40 -6.05
N VAL A 68 -2.59 -12.76 -5.14
CA VAL A 68 -2.26 -11.99 -3.95
C VAL A 68 -0.78 -11.65 -3.97
N LEU A 69 -0.47 -10.35 -3.86
CA LEU A 69 0.90 -9.86 -3.77
C LEU A 69 1.05 -8.98 -2.53
N SER A 70 2.10 -9.23 -1.76
CA SER A 70 2.54 -8.34 -0.67
C SER A 70 4.03 -8.10 -0.78
N MET A 71 4.47 -6.87 -1.01
CA MET A 71 5.90 -6.55 -1.14
C MET A 71 6.21 -5.06 -0.96
N ASN A 72 7.49 -4.75 -0.76
CA ASN A 72 8.00 -3.39 -0.74
C ASN A 72 8.45 -2.99 -2.15
N ILE A 73 8.00 -1.83 -2.63
CA ILE A 73 8.23 -1.36 -4.01
C ILE A 73 8.94 -0.01 -4.03
N ASN A 74 10.02 0.09 -4.82
CA ASN A 74 10.79 1.32 -5.01
C ASN A 74 10.60 1.78 -6.44
N LEU A 75 9.81 2.83 -6.64
CA LEU A 75 9.58 3.38 -7.96
C LEU A 75 10.27 4.75 -8.15
N LYS A 76 11.40 4.97 -7.46
CA LYS A 76 12.23 6.18 -7.68
C LYS A 76 12.91 6.10 -9.05
N ASN A 77 12.80 7.16 -9.85
CA ASN A 77 13.41 7.29 -11.18
C ASN A 77 12.89 6.33 -12.27
N GLU A 78 11.70 5.75 -12.09
CA GLU A 78 11.12 4.81 -13.06
C GLU A 78 10.39 5.53 -14.21
N TYR A 79 11.16 5.97 -15.21
CA TYR A 79 10.64 6.58 -16.43
C TYR A 79 10.07 5.55 -17.41
N GLU A 80 10.41 4.28 -17.25
CA GLU A 80 10.03 3.21 -18.17
C GLU A 80 8.51 2.94 -18.15
N LYS A 81 8.01 2.42 -19.27
CA LYS A 81 6.61 1.97 -19.36
C LYS A 81 6.51 0.63 -18.65
N PHE A 82 5.51 0.47 -17.79
CA PHE A 82 5.16 -0.86 -17.28
C PHE A 82 4.73 -1.73 -18.46
N PRO A 83 5.46 -2.83 -18.77
CA PRO A 83 5.32 -3.47 -20.07
C PRO A 83 4.14 -4.46 -20.15
N VAL A 84 3.44 -4.72 -19.04
CA VAL A 84 2.49 -5.85 -18.96
C VAL A 84 1.22 -5.45 -18.19
N VAL A 85 0.05 -5.66 -18.78
CA VAL A 85 -1.21 -5.60 -18.04
C VAL A 85 -1.40 -6.93 -17.31
N VAL A 86 -1.62 -6.86 -16.00
CA VAL A 86 -1.68 -8.03 -15.12
C VAL A 86 -3.10 -8.19 -14.60
N THR A 87 -3.80 -9.18 -15.12
CA THR A 87 -5.22 -9.40 -14.86
C THR A 87 -5.49 -10.39 -13.74
N SER A 88 -4.49 -11.15 -13.29
CA SER A 88 -4.64 -12.16 -12.25
C SER A 88 -4.67 -11.58 -10.83
N ILE A 89 -4.00 -10.44 -10.61
CA ILE A 89 -3.91 -9.81 -9.29
C ILE A 89 -5.25 -9.22 -8.85
N MET A 90 -5.72 -9.67 -7.70
CA MET A 90 -6.96 -9.26 -7.06
C MET A 90 -6.72 -8.56 -5.72
N THR A 91 -5.64 -8.90 -5.03
CA THR A 91 -5.27 -8.31 -3.75
C THR A 91 -3.81 -7.89 -3.76
N SER A 92 -3.53 -6.67 -3.33
CA SER A 92 -2.17 -6.13 -3.23
C SER A 92 -1.93 -5.42 -1.91
N LYS A 93 -0.81 -5.71 -1.25
CA LYS A 93 -0.30 -5.02 -0.05
C LYS A 93 1.09 -4.45 -0.35
N LEU A 94 1.20 -3.13 -0.41
CA LEU A 94 2.40 -2.45 -0.87
C LEU A 94 2.95 -1.53 0.21
N ASP A 95 4.27 -1.59 0.44
CA ASP A 95 5.01 -0.46 1.04
C ASP A 95 5.64 0.32 -0.11
N PHE A 96 5.16 1.53 -0.34
CA PHE A 96 5.47 2.33 -1.51
C PHE A 96 6.42 3.47 -1.18
N CYS A 97 7.56 3.47 -1.88
CA CYS A 97 8.53 4.55 -1.90
C CYS A 97 8.83 4.89 -3.37
N GLY A 98 8.51 6.09 -3.84
CA GLY A 98 8.69 6.43 -5.25
C GLY A 98 7.86 7.62 -5.72
N GLU A 99 7.90 7.90 -7.02
CA GLU A 99 7.12 8.97 -7.63
C GLU A 99 5.67 8.56 -7.86
N LEU A 100 4.71 9.45 -7.58
CA LEU A 100 3.28 9.21 -7.81
C LEU A 100 2.97 8.81 -9.27
N ARG A 101 3.70 9.35 -10.25
CA ARG A 101 3.53 8.96 -11.66
C ARG A 101 3.77 7.47 -11.90
N ALA A 102 4.75 6.88 -11.21
CA ALA A 102 5.03 5.46 -11.32
C ALA A 102 3.96 4.62 -10.61
N LEU A 103 3.41 5.13 -9.51
CA LEU A 103 2.25 4.52 -8.84
C LEU A 103 1.01 4.48 -9.76
N HIS A 104 0.71 5.58 -10.46
CA HIS A 104 -0.34 5.61 -11.48
C HIS A 104 -0.13 4.56 -12.56
N LYS A 105 1.10 4.46 -13.10
CA LYS A 105 1.45 3.44 -14.11
C LYS A 105 1.24 2.02 -13.56
N LEU A 106 1.61 1.75 -12.31
CA LEU A 106 1.37 0.45 -11.68
C LEU A 106 -0.13 0.14 -11.65
N PHE A 107 -0.96 1.06 -11.16
CA PHE A 107 -2.40 0.86 -11.03
C PHE A 107 -3.12 0.72 -12.37
N GLN A 108 -2.69 1.44 -13.42
CA GLN A 108 -3.19 1.28 -14.78
C GLN A 108 -3.06 -0.17 -15.31
N ASN A 109 -2.10 -0.92 -14.77
CA ASN A 109 -1.81 -2.29 -15.20
C ASN A 109 -2.37 -3.35 -14.26
N LEU A 110 -3.19 -2.98 -13.27
CA LEU A 110 -3.86 -3.91 -12.34
C LEU A 110 -5.40 -3.77 -12.40
N PRO A 111 -6.02 -3.94 -13.59
CA PRO A 111 -7.45 -3.61 -13.78
C PRO A 111 -8.43 -4.48 -12.99
N ASN A 112 -7.96 -5.62 -12.46
CA ASN A 112 -8.77 -6.57 -11.68
C ASN A 112 -8.55 -6.48 -10.17
N LEU A 113 -7.79 -5.48 -9.70
CA LEU A 113 -7.52 -5.29 -8.28
C LEU A 113 -8.82 -4.99 -7.53
N CYS A 114 -9.15 -5.84 -6.57
CA CYS A 114 -10.33 -5.71 -5.71
C CYS A 114 -9.98 -5.14 -4.34
N HIS A 115 -8.79 -5.45 -3.82
CA HIS A 115 -8.35 -5.03 -2.50
C HIS A 115 -6.93 -4.44 -2.58
N LEU A 116 -6.77 -3.20 -2.14
CA LEU A 116 -5.50 -2.52 -2.06
C LEU A 116 -5.22 -2.13 -0.61
N THR A 117 -4.06 -2.53 -0.09
CA THR A 117 -3.46 -1.96 1.12
C THR A 117 -2.15 -1.30 0.74
N ILE A 118 -1.96 -0.03 1.06
CA ILE A 118 -0.74 0.71 0.69
C ILE A 118 -0.23 1.59 1.83
N ASP A 119 1.03 1.43 2.21
CA ASP A 119 1.75 2.35 3.12
C ASP A 119 2.61 3.27 2.24
N MET A 120 2.49 4.58 2.41
CA MET A 120 3.22 5.59 1.63
C MET A 120 4.00 6.49 2.58
N GLN A 121 5.32 6.44 2.49
CA GLN A 121 6.19 7.13 3.45
C GLN A 121 6.63 8.53 2.99
N ASP A 122 6.66 8.79 1.68
CA ASP A 122 7.24 10.01 1.11
C ASP A 122 6.19 10.96 0.51
N HIS A 123 4.95 10.51 0.35
CA HIS A 123 3.89 11.25 -0.35
C HIS A 123 2.53 10.99 0.30
N TYR A 124 1.61 11.93 0.11
CA TYR A 124 0.20 11.73 0.36
C TYR A 124 -0.62 12.10 -0.88
N LEU A 125 -1.83 11.56 -0.95
CA LEU A 125 -2.83 11.86 -1.96
C LEU A 125 -4.09 12.38 -1.26
N THR A 126 -4.72 13.39 -1.85
CA THR A 126 -6.03 13.87 -1.42
C THR A 126 -7.12 12.85 -1.76
N GLY A 127 -8.30 13.02 -1.15
CA GLY A 127 -9.47 12.20 -1.45
C GLY A 127 -9.95 12.35 -2.90
N HIS A 128 -9.68 13.48 -3.56
CA HIS A 128 -9.97 13.68 -4.97
C HIS A 128 -9.03 12.87 -5.87
N GLU A 129 -7.74 12.85 -5.58
CA GLU A 129 -6.75 12.07 -6.35
C GLU A 129 -6.98 10.57 -6.20
N TRP A 130 -7.22 10.09 -4.97
CA TRP A 130 -7.59 8.69 -4.73
C TRP A 130 -8.89 8.29 -5.46
N LYS A 131 -9.90 9.18 -5.48
CA LYS A 131 -11.13 8.96 -6.25
C LYS A 131 -10.82 8.84 -7.74
N GLN A 132 -10.02 9.74 -8.30
CA GLN A 132 -9.65 9.71 -9.72
C GLN A 132 -8.90 8.42 -10.08
N ILE A 133 -7.90 8.02 -9.27
CA ILE A 133 -7.18 6.75 -9.44
C ILE A 133 -8.15 5.56 -9.43
N THR A 134 -9.10 5.56 -8.50
CA THR A 134 -10.06 4.46 -8.36
C THR A 134 -10.94 4.35 -9.61
N ILE A 135 -11.49 5.47 -10.07
CA ILE A 135 -12.37 5.51 -11.25
C ILE A 135 -11.61 5.15 -12.53
N ASP A 136 -10.43 5.72 -12.74
CA ASP A 136 -9.71 5.60 -14.01
C ASP A 136 -8.92 4.30 -14.14
N HIS A 137 -8.41 3.76 -13.03
CA HIS A 137 -7.40 2.70 -13.07
C HIS A 137 -7.80 1.45 -12.29
N LEU A 138 -8.62 1.59 -11.24
CA LEU A 138 -9.00 0.49 -10.36
C LEU A 138 -10.54 0.32 -10.28
N PRO A 139 -11.24 0.13 -11.41
CA PRO A 139 -12.71 0.16 -11.46
C PRO A 139 -13.38 -0.99 -10.68
N LYS A 140 -12.62 -2.01 -10.28
CA LYS A 140 -13.11 -3.15 -9.49
C LYS A 140 -12.74 -3.07 -8.01
N LEU A 141 -12.13 -1.97 -7.57
CA LEU A 141 -11.67 -1.81 -6.20
C LEU A 141 -12.87 -1.74 -5.25
N LYS A 142 -12.93 -2.73 -4.35
CA LYS A 142 -13.96 -2.84 -3.30
C LYS A 142 -13.44 -2.33 -1.97
N GLN A 143 -12.13 -2.46 -1.74
CA GLN A 143 -11.50 -2.04 -0.51
C GLN A 143 -10.21 -1.29 -0.80
N LEU A 144 -10.16 -0.06 -0.31
CA LEU A 144 -8.95 0.74 -0.24
C LEU A 144 -8.56 0.88 1.23
N ARG A 145 -7.33 0.48 1.54
CA ARG A 145 -6.68 0.72 2.83
C ARG A 145 -5.39 1.47 2.57
N PHE A 146 -5.23 2.63 3.17
CA PHE A 146 -3.97 3.38 3.04
C PHE A 146 -3.49 3.90 4.39
N LYS A 147 -2.19 4.14 4.43
CA LYS A 147 -1.51 4.95 5.44
C LYS A 147 -0.52 5.82 4.69
N MET A 148 -0.55 7.12 4.93
CA MET A 148 0.30 8.10 4.26
C MET A 148 0.95 9.00 5.31
N PHE A 149 2.22 9.29 5.11
CA PHE A 149 2.95 10.27 5.90
C PHE A 149 2.72 11.68 5.36
N ILE A 150 2.40 12.60 6.26
CA ILE A 150 2.32 14.04 5.98
C ILE A 150 3.62 14.64 6.50
N ALA A 151 4.47 15.06 5.56
CA ALA A 151 5.78 15.62 5.84
C ALA A 151 5.70 16.94 6.64
N PRO A 152 6.78 17.33 7.34
CA PRO A 152 6.83 18.58 8.07
C PRO A 152 6.54 19.76 7.17
N LEU A 153 5.46 20.49 7.43
CA LEU A 153 5.26 21.82 6.87
C LEU A 153 6.06 22.78 7.76
N TYR A 154 7.06 23.42 7.17
CA TYR A 154 8.05 24.23 7.89
C TYR A 154 7.48 25.53 8.46
N ASP A 155 6.27 25.88 8.09
CA ASP A 155 5.50 26.97 8.65
C ASP A 155 4.20 26.38 9.17
N THR A 156 3.89 26.67 10.43
CA THR A 156 2.62 26.40 11.13
C THR A 156 1.56 25.72 10.27
N ILE A 157 1.44 24.40 10.34
CA ILE A 157 0.20 23.71 9.92
C ILE A 157 -0.89 24.23 10.84
N ILE A 158 -1.61 25.23 10.36
CA ILE A 158 -2.83 25.69 10.98
C ILE A 158 -3.80 24.55 10.75
N GLU A 159 -4.45 24.11 11.81
CA GLU A 159 -5.46 23.05 11.86
C GLU A 159 -6.45 23.03 10.66
N GLU A 160 -6.64 24.19 10.03
CA GLU A 160 -7.30 24.44 8.75
C GLU A 160 -6.78 23.59 7.58
N GLU A 161 -5.47 23.43 7.38
CA GLU A 161 -4.93 22.62 6.27
C GLU A 161 -5.26 21.13 6.43
N ILE A 162 -5.25 20.64 7.69
CA ILE A 162 -5.69 19.28 8.00
C ILE A 162 -7.19 19.14 7.75
N ASP A 163 -7.98 20.17 8.08
CA ASP A 163 -9.42 20.19 7.78
C ASP A 163 -9.69 20.21 6.28
N GLU A 164 -8.99 21.03 5.51
CA GLU A 164 -9.07 21.07 4.05
C GLU A 164 -8.71 19.71 3.44
N LEU A 165 -7.61 19.11 3.88
CA LEU A 165 -7.20 17.77 3.44
C LEU A 165 -8.28 16.74 3.77
N LEU A 166 -8.78 16.68 5.01
CA LEU A 166 -9.83 15.75 5.41
C LEU A 166 -11.16 16.00 4.69
N ASN A 167 -11.48 17.25 4.37
CA ASN A 167 -12.69 17.60 3.62
C ASN A 167 -12.70 16.97 2.22
N THR A 168 -11.53 16.74 1.60
CA THR A 168 -11.46 16.00 0.32
C THR A 168 -11.95 14.55 0.42
N PHE A 169 -11.99 13.97 1.63
CA PHE A 169 -12.50 12.63 1.93
C PHE A 169 -13.94 12.64 2.46
N ARG A 170 -14.60 13.80 2.53
CA ARG A 170 -16.00 13.94 2.99
C ARG A 170 -16.99 14.09 1.83
N THR A 171 -16.79 13.30 0.77
CA THR A 171 -17.71 13.28 -0.38
C THR A 171 -18.55 12.02 -0.37
N GLN A 172 -19.68 12.02 -1.09
CA GLN A 172 -20.57 10.86 -1.25
C GLN A 172 -19.81 9.59 -1.66
N PHE A 173 -18.80 9.74 -2.54
CA PHE A 173 -17.92 8.65 -2.95
C PHE A 173 -17.28 7.94 -1.75
N TRP A 174 -16.71 8.70 -0.81
CA TRP A 174 -16.03 8.11 0.35
C TRP A 174 -17.00 7.61 1.42
N LEU A 175 -18.02 8.41 1.74
CA LEU A 175 -18.87 8.17 2.91
C LEU A 175 -20.02 7.21 2.63
N ASP A 176 -20.71 7.38 1.51
CA ASP A 176 -21.97 6.68 1.21
C ASP A 176 -21.78 5.52 0.23
N GLU A 177 -20.96 5.71 -0.80
CA GLU A 177 -20.73 4.66 -1.82
C GLU A 177 -19.78 3.59 -1.29
N HIS A 178 -18.63 4.01 -0.73
CA HIS A 178 -17.56 3.10 -0.34
C HIS A 178 -17.43 2.84 1.15
N HIS A 179 -17.97 3.71 2.00
CA HIS A 179 -17.79 3.65 3.47
C HIS A 179 -16.30 3.58 3.88
N TRP A 180 -15.44 4.26 3.14
CA TRP A 180 -14.00 4.34 3.41
C TRP A 180 -13.73 5.55 4.30
N TYR A 181 -13.85 5.36 5.61
CA TYR A 181 -13.58 6.44 6.57
C TYR A 181 -12.08 6.69 6.70
N VAL A 182 -11.71 7.95 6.89
CA VAL A 182 -10.32 8.40 6.96
C VAL A 182 -10.10 9.12 8.28
N ARG A 183 -8.92 8.91 8.87
CA ARG A 183 -8.45 9.56 10.08
C ARG A 183 -7.08 10.18 9.85
N CYS A 184 -6.89 11.37 10.37
CA CYS A 184 -5.61 12.05 10.47
C CYS A 184 -5.20 12.15 11.94
N ASP A 185 -3.99 11.72 12.26
CA ASP A 185 -3.33 11.99 13.54
C ASP A 185 -2.09 12.84 13.29
N TRP A 186 -1.99 14.02 13.90
CA TRP A 186 -0.81 14.90 13.74
C TRP A 186 -0.31 15.48 15.07
N ASN A 187 0.95 15.93 15.08
CA ASN A 187 1.60 16.56 16.23
C ASN A 187 1.59 18.08 16.05
N PRO A 188 0.79 18.84 16.81
CA PRO A 188 0.67 20.29 16.65
C PRO A 188 1.83 21.09 17.28
N ILE A 189 2.82 20.44 17.90
CA ILE A 189 3.91 21.15 18.59
C ILE A 189 4.86 21.78 17.57
N ALA A 190 4.82 23.11 17.49
CA ALA A 190 5.75 23.92 16.73
C ALA A 190 7.20 23.70 17.20
N GLY A 191 8.13 23.52 16.26
CA GLY A 191 9.57 23.43 16.51
C GLY A 191 10.19 22.03 16.49
N SER A 192 9.40 20.95 16.56
CA SER A 192 9.91 19.56 16.39
C SER A 192 9.69 18.99 14.98
N GLY A 193 9.24 19.82 14.03
CA GLY A 193 8.68 19.37 12.75
C GLY A 193 7.27 18.82 12.96
N THR A 194 6.26 19.54 12.47
CA THR A 194 4.86 19.10 12.54
C THR A 194 4.62 18.02 11.50
N PHE A 195 4.63 16.75 11.89
CA PHE A 195 4.28 15.65 10.99
C PHE A 195 2.92 15.05 11.34
N GLY A 196 2.31 14.38 10.37
CA GLY A 196 1.03 13.71 10.53
C GLY A 196 0.96 12.38 9.80
N TYR A 197 -0.04 11.58 10.15
CA TYR A 197 -0.39 10.35 9.46
C TYR A 197 -1.85 10.41 9.05
N LEU A 198 -2.13 10.12 7.79
CA LEU A 198 -3.47 9.99 7.23
C LEU A 198 -3.72 8.54 6.87
N TYR A 199 -4.81 7.95 7.34
CA TYR A 199 -5.08 6.53 7.13
C TYR A 199 -6.56 6.18 7.12
N THR A 200 -6.92 5.09 6.46
CA THR A 200 -8.28 4.55 6.42
C THR A 200 -8.64 3.78 7.70
N LEU A 201 -9.93 3.74 8.04
CA LEU A 201 -10.49 2.93 9.12
C LEU A 201 -11.27 1.71 8.57
N PRO A 202 -11.24 0.54 9.25
CA PRO A 202 -10.39 0.25 10.41
C PRO A 202 -8.90 0.25 10.02
N TYR A 203 -8.05 0.58 10.99
CA TYR A 203 -6.60 0.56 10.78
C TYR A 203 -6.15 -0.86 10.37
N ALA A 204 -5.25 -0.97 9.40
CA ALA A 204 -4.87 -2.25 8.79
C ALA A 204 -3.35 -2.47 8.72
N PHE A 205 -2.57 -1.68 9.45
CA PHE A 205 -1.12 -1.72 9.41
C PHE A 205 -0.56 -2.26 10.73
N ARG A 206 0.54 -3.01 10.66
CA ARG A 206 1.13 -3.70 11.83
C ARG A 206 1.66 -2.71 12.86
N LEU A 207 2.28 -1.64 12.40
CA LEU A 207 3.00 -0.70 13.24
C LEU A 207 2.36 0.69 13.12
N PHE A 208 1.73 1.10 14.21
CA PHE A 208 1.44 2.50 14.44
C PHE A 208 2.67 3.17 15.02
N THR A 209 3.66 3.44 14.17
CA THR A 209 4.83 4.28 14.48
C THR A 209 4.42 5.74 14.54
N GLY A 210 3.50 6.11 15.42
CA GLY A 210 3.01 7.47 15.52
C GLY A 210 3.43 8.17 16.81
N ILE A 211 3.50 9.50 16.70
CA ILE A 211 3.52 10.57 17.71
C ILE A 211 3.16 10.09 19.13
N ALA A 212 3.85 10.50 20.20
CA ALA A 212 3.49 10.05 21.56
C ALA A 212 1.99 10.29 21.86
N LYS A 213 1.30 9.34 22.53
CA LYS A 213 -0.16 9.38 22.74
C LYS A 213 -0.71 10.71 23.32
N GLY A 214 0.11 11.44 24.08
CA GLY A 214 -0.25 12.74 24.66
C GLY A 214 -0.03 13.96 23.75
N LEU A 215 0.52 13.77 22.55
CA LEU A 215 0.87 14.85 21.60
C LEU A 215 0.05 14.78 20.31
N ARG A 216 -0.91 13.87 20.22
CA ARG A 216 -1.73 13.68 19.02
C ARG A 216 -3.02 14.49 19.10
N ARG A 217 -3.35 15.20 18.02
CA ARG A 217 -4.72 15.59 17.73
C ARG A 217 -5.27 14.68 16.65
N PRO A 218 -6.35 13.92 16.92
CA PRO A 218 -7.00 13.12 15.89
C PRO A 218 -8.17 13.89 15.26
N LYS A 219 -8.35 13.74 13.95
CA LYS A 219 -9.57 14.14 13.22
C LYS A 219 -9.96 13.06 12.23
N TRP A 220 -11.24 12.93 11.94
CA TRP A 220 -11.71 11.87 11.04
C TRP A 220 -12.97 12.26 10.26
N THR A 221 -13.37 11.38 9.34
CA THR A 221 -14.57 11.52 8.51
C THR A 221 -15.74 10.64 8.97
N CYS A 222 -15.54 9.75 9.94
CA CYS A 222 -16.60 8.88 10.49
C CYS A 222 -17.61 9.68 11.33
N PRO A 223 -18.93 9.51 11.13
CA PRO A 223 -19.97 10.21 11.88
C PRO A 223 -20.21 9.66 13.31
N ASP A 224 -19.76 8.43 13.63
CA ASP A 224 -19.96 7.77 14.93
C ASP A 224 -18.63 7.60 15.69
N ASP A 225 -18.33 8.57 16.56
CA ASP A 225 -17.01 8.79 17.21
C ASP A 225 -16.44 7.63 18.05
N GLU A 226 -17.23 6.67 18.50
CA GLU A 226 -16.77 5.74 19.56
C GLU A 226 -16.54 4.28 19.12
N LYS A 227 -17.30 3.75 18.16
CA LYS A 227 -17.29 2.29 17.89
C LYS A 227 -16.10 1.83 17.04
N TYR A 228 -15.55 2.69 16.19
CA TYR A 228 -14.47 2.37 15.26
C TYR A 228 -13.09 2.85 15.74
N CYS A 229 -13.04 3.58 16.86
CA CYS A 229 -11.86 4.33 17.33
C CYS A 229 -10.94 3.58 18.28
N LEU A 230 -11.28 2.36 18.71
CA LEU A 230 -10.45 1.60 19.65
C LEU A 230 -9.37 0.81 18.91
N PHE A 231 -8.15 1.38 18.91
CA PHE A 231 -6.87 0.76 18.53
C PHE A 231 -6.72 -0.70 19.02
N ASN A 232 -7.34 -1.03 20.15
CA ASN A 232 -7.26 -2.35 20.80
C ASN A 232 -7.93 -3.50 20.03
N ARG A 233 -8.65 -3.25 18.92
CA ARG A 233 -9.30 -4.32 18.12
C ARG A 233 -8.53 -4.78 16.88
N VAL A 234 -7.40 -4.15 16.55
CA VAL A 234 -6.71 -4.36 15.26
C VAL A 234 -5.63 -5.46 15.29
N HIS A 235 -5.31 -6.02 16.47
CA HIS A 235 -4.18 -6.96 16.60
C HIS A 235 -4.38 -8.38 16.03
N ASN A 236 -5.54 -8.72 15.45
CA ASN A 236 -5.89 -10.13 15.14
C ASN A 236 -6.09 -10.49 13.66
N LEU A 237 -5.82 -9.62 12.68
CA LEU A 237 -6.16 -9.94 11.26
C LEU A 237 -4.98 -10.17 10.31
N ASP A 238 -3.74 -9.93 10.74
CA ASP A 238 -2.59 -9.99 9.84
C ASP A 238 -1.84 -11.32 9.95
N CYS A 239 -2.38 -12.37 9.31
CA CYS A 239 -1.67 -13.46 8.59
C CYS A 239 -2.44 -14.79 8.45
N MET A 240 -3.70 -14.90 8.90
CA MET A 240 -4.46 -16.16 8.78
C MET A 240 -5.95 -15.99 8.43
N GLU A 241 -6.26 -15.22 7.38
CA GLU A 241 -7.55 -15.35 6.70
C GLU A 241 -7.35 -15.39 5.17
N SER A 242 -6.87 -16.55 4.72
CA SER A 242 -7.09 -17.08 3.36
C SER A 242 -6.92 -18.59 3.40
#